data_AF-A0A929K503-F1
#
_entry.id   AF-A0A929K503-F1
#
_cell.length_a   1.000
_cell.length_b   1.000
_cell.length_c   1.000
_cell.angle_alpha   90.00
_cell.angle_beta   90.00
_cell.angle_gamma   90.00
#
_symmetry.space_group_name_H-M   'P 1'
#
loop_
_entity.id
_entity.type
_entity.pdbx_description
1 polymer ?
#
loop_
_entity_poly.entity_id
_entity_poly.type
_entity_poly.pdbx_seq_one_letter_code
_entity_poly.pdbx_strand_id
1 'polypeptide(L)' 'MHIGKGYIGLEGFRVLVNHKYLKDLPFILETPKNDEKDDLKNIDLVKSLIAPGDGSLVRM' A
#
# COMPACT_ATOMS: atom_id res chain seq x y z
N MET A 1 -9.29 1.56 9.59
CA MET A 1 -7.91 1.16 9.22
C MET A 1 -7.83 -0.36 9.11
N HIS A 2 -7.48 -0.88 7.93
CA HIS A 2 -7.64 -2.30 7.58
C HIS A 2 -6.38 -3.01 7.07
N ILE A 3 -5.40 -2.27 6.57
CA ILE A 3 -4.17 -2.84 6.01
C ILE A 3 -3.40 -3.61 7.08
N GLY A 4 -2.96 -4.83 6.73
CA GLY A 4 -2.21 -5.73 7.62
C GLY A 4 -3.04 -6.55 8.60
N LYS A 5 -4.37 -6.36 8.67
CA LYS A 5 -5.25 -7.09 9.61
C LYS A 5 -5.79 -8.43 9.08
N GLY A 6 -5.60 -8.69 7.79
CA GLY A 6 -5.97 -9.97 7.15
C GLY A 6 -4.77 -10.89 6.94
N TYR A 7 -5.00 -12.03 6.31
CA TYR A 7 -4.00 -13.08 6.11
C TYR A 7 -2.81 -12.70 5.19
N ILE A 8 -2.94 -11.65 4.38
CA ILE A 8 -1.82 -11.13 3.56
C ILE A 8 -0.72 -10.53 4.46
N GLY A 9 -1.10 -9.89 5.58
CA GLY A 9 -0.17 -9.21 6.49
C GLY A 9 0.57 -8.02 5.87
N LEU A 10 1.29 -7.24 6.68
CA LEU A 10 2.05 -6.08 6.20
C LEU A 10 3.21 -6.46 5.26
N GLU A 11 3.85 -7.60 5.51
CA GLU A 11 4.95 -8.07 4.66
C GLU A 11 4.50 -8.45 3.25
N GLY A 12 3.29 -9.01 3.10
CA GLY A 12 2.71 -9.26 1.77
C GLY A 12 2.50 -7.96 0.99
N PHE A 13 1.96 -6.91 1.65
CA PHE A 13 1.85 -5.58 1.03
C PHE A 13 3.22 -5.00 0.68
N ARG A 14 4.21 -5.10 1.57
CA ARG A 14 5.58 -4.63 1.34
C ARG A 14 6.20 -5.29 0.10
N VAL A 15 6.02 -6.60 -0.07
CA VAL A 15 6.49 -7.32 -1.26
C VAL A 15 5.80 -6.81 -2.52
N LEU A 16 4.47 -6.65 -2.49
CA LEU A 16 3.69 -6.23 -3.68
C LEU A 16 4.08 -4.82 -4.15
N VAL A 17 4.12 -3.84 -3.25
CA VAL A 17 4.39 -2.44 -3.63
C VAL A 17 5.83 -2.20 -4.08
N ASN A 18 6.75 -3.07 -3.68
CA ASN A 18 8.16 -3.02 -4.11
C ASN A 18 8.49 -4.04 -5.21
N HIS A 19 7.51 -4.80 -5.70
CA HIS A 19 7.77 -5.87 -6.65
C HIS A 19 8.24 -5.28 -8.00
N LYS A 20 9.38 -5.77 -8.52
CA LYS A 20 10.06 -5.22 -9.71
C LYS A 20 9.18 -5.03 -10.96
N TYR A 21 8.12 -5.83 -11.10
CA TYR A 21 7.20 -5.76 -12.24
C TYR A 21 5.87 -5.06 -11.93
N LEU A 22 5.59 -4.75 -10.66
CA LEU A 22 4.30 -4.18 -10.24
C LEU A 22 4.43 -2.76 -9.69
N LYS A 23 5.58 -2.38 -9.15
CA LYS A 23 5.78 -1.11 -8.42
C LYS A 23 5.43 0.16 -9.22
N ASP A 24 5.45 0.08 -10.56
CA ASP A 24 5.14 1.20 -11.45
C ASP A 24 3.68 1.16 -11.99
N LEU A 25 2.88 0.17 -11.56
CA LEU A 25 1.47 0.05 -11.91
C LEU A 25 0.59 0.77 -10.87
N PRO A 26 -0.61 1.25 -11.26
CA PRO A 26 -1.57 1.78 -10.29
C PRO A 26 -2.10 0.67 -9.38
N PHE A 27 -2.16 0.94 -8.08
CA PHE A 27 -2.79 0.08 -7.08
C PHE A 27 -4.06 0.75 -6.57
N ILE A 28 -5.15 0.00 -6.48
CA ILE A 28 -6.43 0.45 -5.95
C ILE A 28 -6.69 -0.29 -4.64
N LEU A 29 -6.93 0.44 -3.56
CA LEU A 29 -7.22 -0.12 -2.25
C LEU A 29 -8.74 -0.18 -2.03
N GLU A 30 -9.34 -1.31 -2.40
CA GLU A 30 -10.76 -1.60 -2.16
C GLU A 30 -10.94 -2.29 -0.79
N THR A 31 -10.73 -1.53 0.28
CA THR A 31 -10.92 -1.99 1.66
C THR A 31 -12.29 -1.59 2.20
N PRO A 32 -12.88 -2.35 3.15
CA PRO A 32 -14.04 -1.87 3.90
C PRO A 32 -13.79 -0.47 4.49
N LYS A 33 -14.81 0.39 4.49
CA LYS A 33 -14.75 1.73 5.08
C LYS A 33 -15.65 1.81 6.30
N ASN A 34 -15.06 2.15 7.45
CA ASN A 34 -15.83 2.48 8.65
C ASN A 34 -15.95 4.00 8.87
N ASP A 35 -15.00 4.77 8.34
CA ASP A 35 -14.88 6.24 8.46
C ASP A 35 -14.20 6.77 7.19
N GLU A 36 -14.50 8.01 6.78
CA GLU A 36 -13.84 8.71 5.66
C GLU A 36 -12.32 8.79 5.84
N LYS A 37 -11.83 8.82 7.09
CA LYS A 37 -10.39 8.85 7.39
C LYS A 37 -9.68 7.52 7.16
N ASP A 38 -10.41 6.42 6.93
CA ASP A 38 -9.79 5.11 6.75
C ASP A 38 -9.02 5.01 5.44
N ASP A 39 -9.48 5.67 4.38
CA ASP A 39 -8.79 5.68 3.10
C ASP A 39 -7.41 6.32 3.21
N LEU A 40 -7.33 7.51 3.83
CA LEU A 40 -6.08 8.22 4.07
C LEU A 40 -5.12 7.37 4.90
N LYS A 41 -5.59 6.81 6.02
CA LYS A 41 -4.76 5.94 6.89
C LYS A 41 -4.25 4.70 6.16
N ASN A 42 -5.08 4.09 5.32
CA ASN A 42 -4.69 2.90 4.56
C ASN A 42 -3.65 3.25 3.49
N ILE A 43 -3.85 4.34 2.75
CA ILE A 43 -2.91 4.84 1.74
C ILE A 43 -1.57 5.21 2.38
N ASP A 44 -1.59 6.00 3.46
CA ASP A 44 -0.38 6.44 4.15
C ASP A 44 0.43 5.26 4.69
N LEU A 45 -0.26 4.26 5.27
CA LEU A 45 0.40 3.04 5.73
C LEU A 45 1.06 2.30 4.56
N VAL A 46 0.35 2.07 3.45
CA VAL A 46 0.91 1.35 2.29
C VAL A 46 2.09 2.13 1.68
N LYS A 47 1.99 3.45 1.56
CA LYS A 47 3.10 4.31 1.09
C LYS A 47 4.33 4.20 1.98
N SER A 48 4.16 4.06 3.30
CA SER A 48 5.28 3.86 4.23
C SER A 48 6.03 2.53 4.06
N LEU A 49 5.48 1.57 3.31
CA LEU A 49 6.11 0.27 3.04
C LEU A 49 7.07 0.30 1.84
N ILE A 50 7.11 1.39 1.06
CA ILE A 50 7.99 1.56 -0.10
C ILE A 50 9.45 1.68 0.35
N ALA A 51 10.36 0.96 -0.32
CA ALA A 51 11.77 0.92 0.01
C ALA A 51 12.50 2.21 -0.43
N PRO A 52 13.46 2.73 0.36
CA PRO A 52 14.27 3.88 -0.05
C PRO A 52 15.12 3.53 -1.28
N GLY A 53 15.03 4.34 -2.35
CA GLY A 53 15.91 4.25 -3.52
C GLY A 53 15.33 3.59 -4.77
N ASP A 54 14.03 3.30 -4.81
CA ASP A 54 13.43 2.62 -5.97
C ASP A 54 13.17 3.52 -7.20
N GLY A 55 13.43 4.83 -7.12
CA GLY A 55 13.38 5.76 -8.26
C GLY A 55 12.00 5.92 -8.91
N SER A 56 10.99 5.21 -8.42
CA SER A 56 9.61 5.34 -8.84
C SER A 56 9.08 6.57 -8.12
N LEU A 57 9.16 7.74 -8.77
CA LEU A 57 8.43 8.95 -8.37
C LEU A 57 7.03 8.52 -7.95
N VAL A 58 6.74 8.58 -6.65
CA VAL A 58 5.47 8.14 -6.07
C VAL A 58 4.33 8.82 -6.82
N ARG A 59 3.74 8.12 -7.77
CA ARG A 59 2.49 8.49 -8.44
C ARG A 59 1.42 7.51 -7.99
N MET A 60 1.06 7.65 -6.71
CA MET A 60 -0.17 7.11 -6.13
C MET A 60 -1.09 8.29 -5.84
#